data_AF-A0A972D5W4-F1
#
_entry.id   AF-A0A972D5W4-F1
#
_cell.length_a   1.000
_cell.length_b   1.000
_cell.length_c   1.000
_cell.angle_alpha   90.00
_cell.angle_beta   90.00
_cell.angle_gamma   90.00
#
_symmetry.space_group_name_H-M   'P 1'
#
loop_
_entity.id
_entity.type
_entity.pdbx_description
1 polymer ?
#
loop_
_entity_poly.entity_id
_entity_poly.type
_entity_poly.pdbx_seq_one_letter_code
_entity_poly.pdbx_strand_id
1 'polypeptide(L)'
;MPRLKRRLNNLSHLFLPLSVLVILIIINLIKGADYFRITMVNGAFYGNIPNILFGASELVILSIGMTLVTAASRGQDISIGESGAISSAIFVQYVLGAGEVTLWTILVGFLISCVAGMIIGAFNGT
;
A
#
# COMPACT_ATOMS: atom_id res chain seq x y z
N MET A 1 -35.01 6.02 8.94
CA MET A 1 -33.74 6.73 9.24
C MET A 1 -32.53 6.12 8.51
N PRO A 2 -32.46 6.18 7.17
CA PRO A 2 -31.35 5.55 6.42
C PRO A 2 -30.05 6.36 6.44
N ARG A 3 -30.13 7.69 6.63
CA ARG A 3 -28.96 8.60 6.64
C ARG A 3 -28.06 8.44 7.88
N LEU A 4 -28.64 8.09 9.03
CA LEU A 4 -27.88 7.90 10.28
C LEU A 4 -27.07 6.59 10.26
N LYS A 5 -27.68 5.50 9.78
CA LYS A 5 -27.03 4.19 9.61
C LYS A 5 -25.84 4.27 8.65
N ARG A 6 -25.94 5.07 7.59
CA ARG A 6 -24.85 5.31 6.63
C ARG A 6 -23.67 6.08 7.24
N ARG A 7 -23.92 7.07 8.12
CA ARG A 7 -22.85 7.76 8.86
C ARG A 7 -22.16 6.85 9.87
N LEU A 8 -22.90 5.99 10.56
CA LEU A 8 -22.36 5.00 11.50
C LEU A 8 -21.47 3.96 10.80
N ASN A 9 -21.85 3.49 9.60
CA ASN A 9 -21.01 2.59 8.80
C ASN A 9 -19.75 3.29 8.24
N ASN A 10 -19.79 4.58 7.92
CA ASN A 10 -18.57 5.29 7.51
C ASN A 10 -17.62 5.50 8.71
N LEU A 11 -18.17 5.70 9.91
CA LEU A 11 -17.38 5.73 11.15
C LEU A 11 -16.68 4.40 11.40
N SER A 12 -17.26 3.24 11.03
CA SER A 12 -16.59 1.95 11.25
C SER A 12 -15.33 1.76 10.41
N HIS A 13 -15.25 2.31 9.20
CA HIS A 13 -14.04 2.25 8.37
C HIS A 13 -12.91 3.17 8.88
N LEU A 14 -13.26 4.33 9.46
CA LEU A 14 -12.31 5.26 10.06
C LEU A 14 -11.92 4.87 11.50
N PHE A 15 -12.73 4.05 12.17
CA PHE A 15 -12.53 3.68 13.57
C PHE A 15 -11.19 2.98 13.81
N LEU A 16 -10.84 2.01 12.97
CA LEU A 16 -9.59 1.25 13.12
C LEU A 16 -8.33 2.14 12.94
N PRO A 17 -8.15 2.87 11.83
CA PRO A 17 -6.95 3.72 11.68
C PRO A 17 -6.88 4.83 12.73
N LEU A 18 -8.01 5.43 13.11
CA LEU A 18 -8.02 6.49 14.13
C LEU A 18 -7.70 5.94 15.53
N SER A 19 -8.23 4.76 15.89
CA SER A 19 -7.94 4.13 17.18
C SER A 19 -6.48 3.72 17.30
N VAL A 20 -5.89 3.14 16.26
CA VAL A 20 -4.46 2.80 16.21
C VAL A 20 -3.61 4.07 16.36
N LEU A 21 -3.97 5.17 15.67
CA LEU A 21 -3.26 6.44 15.79
C LEU A 21 -3.29 6.97 17.23
N VAL A 22 -4.45 6.96 17.89
CA VAL A 22 -4.59 7.38 19.29
C VAL A 22 -3.75 6.51 20.21
N ILE A 23 -3.78 5.18 20.03
CA ILE A 23 -2.96 4.25 20.81
C ILE A 23 -1.47 4.54 20.64
N LEU A 24 -1.00 4.78 19.40
CA LEU A 24 0.40 5.12 19.13
C LEU A 24 0.81 6.44 19.80
N ILE A 25 -0.05 7.47 19.79
CA ILE A 25 0.21 8.74 20.47
C ILE A 25 0.35 8.51 21.98
N ILE A 26 -0.53 7.71 22.60
CA ILE A 26 -0.47 7.38 24.03
C ILE A 26 0.82 6.62 24.36
N ILE A 27 1.19 5.62 23.55
CA ILE A 27 2.42 4.85 23.75
C ILE A 27 3.65 5.78 23.68
N ASN A 28 3.70 6.69 22.70
CA ASN A 28 4.81 7.63 22.56
C ASN A 28 4.86 8.64 23.72
N LEU A 29 3.71 9.05 24.26
CA LEU A 29 3.64 9.90 25.45
C LEU A 29 4.22 9.20 26.70
N ILE A 30 3.90 7.92 26.90
CA ILE A 30 4.41 7.13 28.03
C ILE A 30 5.93 6.87 27.90
N LYS A 31 6.42 6.62 26.68
CA LYS A 31 7.83 6.33 26.42
C LYS A 31 8.76 7.55 26.60
N GLY A 32 8.24 8.77 26.54
CA GLY A 32 9.01 9.97 26.84
C GLY A 32 8.20 11.25 26.68
N ALA A 33 8.14 12.08 27.72
CA ALA A 33 7.44 13.37 27.70
C ALA A 33 8.04 14.38 26.72
N ASP A 34 9.35 14.27 26.42
CA ASP A 34 10.02 15.07 25.40
C ASP A 34 9.59 14.74 23.96
N TYR A 35 8.81 13.67 23.73
CA TYR A 35 8.34 13.31 22.38
C TYR A 35 7.53 14.44 21.72
N PHE A 36 6.80 15.23 22.50
CA PHE A 36 5.99 16.35 22.02
C PHE A 36 6.76 17.69 22.01
N ARG A 37 8.06 17.69 22.31
CA ARG A 37 8.86 18.90 22.33
C ARG A 37 9.07 19.41 20.90
N ILE A 38 8.72 20.67 20.70
CA ILE A 38 8.92 21.38 19.44
C ILE A 38 9.98 22.46 19.69
N THR A 39 11.01 22.47 18.85
CA THR A 39 12.06 23.49 18.83
C THR A 39 11.99 24.25 17.52
N MET A 40 12.43 25.50 17.52
CA MET A 40 12.50 26.31 16.30
C MET A 40 13.96 26.59 15.99
N VAL A 41 14.40 26.20 14.79
CA VAL A 41 15.78 26.37 14.33
C VAL A 41 15.70 27.07 12.97
N ASN A 42 16.32 28.24 12.85
CA ASN A 42 16.35 29.02 11.61
C ASN A 42 14.97 29.29 10.99
N GLY A 43 13.94 29.51 11.83
CA GLY A 43 12.57 29.77 11.38
C GLY A 43 11.73 28.53 11.06
N ALA A 44 12.30 27.33 11.13
CA ALA A 44 11.58 26.07 10.91
C ALA A 44 11.33 25.31 12.22
N PHE A 45 10.16 24.66 12.31
CA PHE A 45 9.78 23.83 13.46
C PHE A 45 10.40 22.43 13.33
N TYR A 46 11.16 22.04 14.35
CA TYR A 46 11.77 20.73 14.50
C TYR A 46 11.24 20.03 15.75
N GLY A 47 11.27 18.71 15.72
CA GLY A 47 10.75 17.83 16.77
C GLY A 47 10.07 16.61 16.15
N ASN A 48 9.70 15.61 16.96
CA ASN A 48 9.14 14.37 16.43
C ASN A 48 7.84 14.61 15.64
N ILE A 49 6.94 15.46 16.14
CA ILE A 49 5.67 15.73 15.45
C ILE A 49 5.88 16.48 14.12
N PRO A 50 6.53 17.66 14.07
CA PRO A 50 6.76 18.35 12.80
C PRO A 50 7.47 17.44 11.78
N ASN A 51 8.48 16.68 12.21
CA ASN A 51 9.23 15.80 11.32
C ASN A 51 8.36 14.66 10.76
N ILE A 52 7.50 14.03 11.58
CA ILE A 52 6.56 13.00 11.11
C ILE A 52 5.56 13.60 10.12
N LEU A 53 5.05 14.81 10.36
CA LEU A 53 4.13 15.49 9.45
C LEU A 53 4.81 15.83 8.11
N PHE A 54 6.06 16.30 8.15
CA PHE A 54 6.84 16.55 6.93
C PHE A 54 7.10 15.25 6.16
N GLY A 55 7.47 14.15 6.82
CA GLY A 55 7.63 12.85 6.17
C GLY A 55 6.31 12.27 5.63
N ALA A 56 5.21 12.47 6.34
CA ALA A 56 3.88 12.04 5.90
C ALA A 56 3.33 12.87 4.73
N SER A 57 3.85 14.08 4.50
CA SER A 57 3.39 14.97 3.43
C SER A 57 3.46 14.32 2.05
N GLU A 58 4.53 13.57 1.77
CA GLU A 58 4.68 12.82 0.52
C GLU A 58 3.54 11.80 0.33
N LEU A 59 3.25 11.02 1.36
CA LEU A 59 2.17 10.04 1.34
C LEU A 59 0.78 10.69 1.21
N VAL A 60 0.57 11.85 1.84
CA VAL A 60 -0.69 12.59 1.74
C VAL A 60 -0.91 13.12 0.32
N ILE A 61 0.11 13.74 -0.27
CA ILE A 61 0.05 14.25 -1.64
C ILE A 61 -0.21 13.10 -2.63
N LEU A 62 0.50 11.98 -2.46
CA LEU A 62 0.32 10.79 -3.29
C LEU A 62 -1.06 10.18 -3.12
N SER A 63 -1.58 10.09 -1.89
CA SER A 63 -2.93 9.58 -1.62
C SER A 63 -4.02 10.45 -2.26
N ILE A 64 -3.87 11.78 -2.22
CA ILE A 64 -4.78 12.71 -2.90
C ILE A 64 -4.73 12.48 -4.41
N GLY A 65 -3.54 12.35 -4.99
CA GLY A 65 -3.35 12.05 -6.41
C GLY A 65 -4.00 10.74 -6.83
N MET A 66 -3.75 9.66 -6.08
CA MET A 66 -4.36 8.35 -6.34
C MET A 66 -5.89 8.39 -6.20
N THR A 67 -6.41 9.10 -5.21
CA THR A 67 -7.86 9.27 -5.04
C THR A 67 -8.50 10.02 -6.21
N LEU A 68 -7.84 11.07 -6.70
CA LEU A 68 -8.29 11.84 -7.86
C LEU A 68 -8.30 10.98 -9.13
N VAL A 69 -7.22 10.24 -9.39
CA VAL A 69 -7.10 9.35 -10.55
C VAL A 69 -8.17 8.26 -10.50
N THR A 70 -8.40 7.64 -9.34
CA THR A 70 -9.44 6.62 -9.17
C THR A 70 -10.84 7.18 -9.37
N ALA A 71 -11.12 8.40 -8.89
CA ALA A 71 -12.40 9.07 -9.11
C ALA A 71 -12.63 9.41 -10.59
N ALA A 72 -11.59 9.86 -11.30
CA ALA A 72 -11.67 10.20 -12.72
C ALA A 72 -11.78 8.95 -13.62
N SER A 73 -11.12 7.85 -13.25
CA SER A 73 -11.02 6.61 -14.04
C SER A 73 -12.19 5.64 -13.81
N ARG A 74 -13.21 6.03 -13.01
CA ARG A 74 -14.35 5.19 -12.59
C ARG A 74 -13.96 3.90 -11.86
N GLY A 75 -12.77 3.88 -11.27
CA GLY A 75 -12.17 2.70 -10.65
C GLY A 75 -10.66 2.69 -10.87
N GLN A 76 -9.94 1.98 -10.00
CA GLN A 76 -8.54 1.67 -10.22
C GLN A 76 -8.49 0.26 -10.81
N ASP A 77 -7.80 0.10 -11.93
CA ASP A 77 -7.62 -1.23 -12.50
C ASP A 77 -6.69 -2.05 -11.60
N ILE A 78 -7.27 -3.00 -10.87
CA ILE A 78 -6.55 -3.91 -9.97
C ILE A 78 -6.08 -5.17 -10.71
N SER A 79 -6.57 -5.42 -11.92
CA SER A 79 -6.33 -6.67 -12.65
C SER A 79 -4.88 -6.81 -13.13
N ILE A 80 -4.14 -5.70 -13.33
CA ILE A 80 -2.68 -5.75 -13.55
C ILE A 80 -1.97 -6.42 -12.36
N GLY A 81 -2.40 -6.14 -11.13
CA GLY A 81 -1.83 -6.74 -9.92
C GLY A 81 -2.09 -8.24 -9.83
N GLU A 82 -3.30 -8.67 -10.21
CA GLU A 82 -3.66 -10.09 -10.31
C GLU A 82 -2.81 -10.82 -11.36
N SER A 83 -2.66 -10.24 -12.57
CA SER A 83 -1.88 -10.86 -13.64
C SER A 83 -0.40 -11.04 -13.26
N GLY A 84 0.19 -10.08 -12.55
CA GLY A 84 1.55 -10.17 -12.01
C GLY A 84 1.67 -11.25 -10.92
N ALA A 85 0.67 -11.37 -10.04
CA ALA A 85 0.62 -12.42 -9.03
C ALA A 85 0.52 -13.82 -9.65
N ILE A 86 -0.30 -14.00 -10.69
CA ILE A 86 -0.43 -15.27 -11.41
C ILE A 86 0.89 -15.62 -12.13
N SER A 87 1.49 -14.67 -12.86
CA SER A 87 2.76 -14.90 -13.56
C SER A 87 3.88 -15.30 -12.61
N SER A 88 4.03 -14.60 -11.47
CA SER A 88 5.03 -14.93 -10.45
C SER A 88 4.74 -16.26 -9.74
N ALA A 89 3.48 -16.59 -9.46
CA ALA A 89 3.11 -17.89 -8.90
C ALA A 89 3.47 -19.05 -9.83
N ILE A 90 3.28 -18.89 -11.15
CA ILE A 90 3.65 -19.89 -12.16
C ILE A 90 5.17 -20.10 -12.19
N PHE A 91 5.95 -19.01 -12.13
CA PHE A 91 7.42 -19.09 -12.03
C PHE A 91 7.85 -19.92 -10.81
N VAL A 92 7.34 -19.55 -9.63
CA VAL A 92 7.70 -20.22 -8.37
C VAL A 92 7.26 -21.68 -8.38
N GLN A 93 6.06 -21.96 -8.88
CA GLN A 93 5.54 -23.33 -8.97
C GLN A 93 6.39 -24.21 -9.91
N TYR A 94 6.84 -23.67 -11.04
CA TYR A 94 7.72 -24.40 -11.95
C TYR A 94 9.09 -24.69 -11.33
N VAL A 95 9.71 -23.68 -10.70
CA VAL A 95 11.03 -23.83 -10.07
C VAL A 95 11.00 -24.82 -8.91
N LEU A 96 9.94 -24.79 -8.07
CA LEU A 96 9.76 -25.75 -6.98
C LEU A 96 9.46 -27.18 -7.47
N GLY A 97 8.78 -27.31 -8.61
CA GLY A 97 8.47 -28.61 -9.21
C GLY A 97 9.65 -29.28 -9.93
N ALA A 98 10.72 -28.53 -10.21
CA ALA A 98 11.86 -29.02 -10.99
C ALA A 98 12.83 -29.93 -10.21
N GLY A 99 12.67 -30.06 -8.88
CA GLY A 99 13.51 -30.89 -8.01
C GLY A 99 14.91 -30.32 -7.74
N GLU A 100 15.56 -29.74 -8.75
CA GLU A 100 16.82 -29.00 -8.64
C GLU A 100 16.70 -27.59 -9.23
N VAL A 101 17.16 -26.59 -8.47
CA VAL A 101 17.19 -25.19 -8.91
C VAL A 101 18.51 -24.93 -9.63
N THR A 102 18.50 -25.08 -10.96
CA THR A 102 19.63 -24.78 -11.84
C THR A 102 19.35 -23.51 -12.64
N LEU A 103 20.39 -22.92 -13.24
CA LEU A 103 20.22 -21.75 -14.12
C LEU A 103 19.21 -22.03 -15.25
N TRP A 104 19.20 -23.26 -15.76
CA TRP A 104 18.28 -23.70 -16.80
C TRP A 104 16.82 -23.75 -16.32
N THR A 105 16.56 -24.25 -15.11
CA THR A 105 15.19 -24.31 -14.58
C THR A 105 14.64 -22.91 -14.25
N ILE A 106 15.50 -21.98 -13.82
CA ILE A 106 15.14 -20.57 -13.66
C ILE A 106 14.82 -19.92 -15.01
N LEU A 107 15.65 -20.13 -16.03
CA LEU A 107 15.47 -19.51 -17.35
C LEU A 107 14.18 -20.01 -18.04
N VAL A 108 13.93 -21.32 -17.97
CA VAL A 108 12.69 -21.92 -18.49
C VAL A 108 11.47 -21.45 -17.69
N GLY A 109 11.56 -21.43 -16.36
CA GLY A 109 10.48 -20.90 -15.50
C GLY A 109 10.15 -19.44 -15.81
N PHE A 110 11.17 -18.61 -16.05
CA PHE A 110 11.01 -17.22 -16.43
C PHE A 110 10.27 -17.10 -17.78
N LEU A 111 10.71 -17.84 -18.81
CA LEU A 111 10.03 -17.83 -20.11
C LEU A 111 8.57 -18.29 -20.02
N ILE A 112 8.29 -19.34 -19.26
CA ILE A 112 6.91 -19.81 -19.02
C ILE A 112 6.07 -18.71 -18.35
N SER A 113 6.62 -18.05 -17.32
CA SER A 113 5.92 -16.97 -16.62
C SER A 113 5.67 -15.74 -17.51
N CYS A 114 6.59 -15.40 -18.42
CA CYS A 114 6.41 -14.33 -19.39
C CYS A 114 5.31 -14.67 -20.39
N VAL A 115 5.30 -15.89 -20.94
CA VAL A 115 4.25 -16.33 -21.88
C VAL A 115 2.89 -16.35 -21.18
N ALA A 116 2.79 -16.88 -19.97
CA ALA A 116 1.56 -16.86 -19.20
C ALA A 116 1.09 -15.43 -18.91
N GLY A 117 2.01 -14.54 -18.53
CA GLY A 117 1.73 -13.12 -18.32
C GLY A 117 1.22 -12.41 -19.57
N MET A 118 1.80 -12.69 -20.75
CA MET A 118 1.33 -12.15 -22.03
C MET A 118 -0.06 -12.66 -22.40
N ILE A 119 -0.34 -13.95 -22.19
CA ILE A 119 -1.66 -14.54 -22.47
C ILE A 119 -2.72 -13.92 -21.56
N ILE A 120 -2.47 -13.87 -20.24
CA ILE A 120 -3.41 -13.30 -19.27
C ILE A 120 -3.59 -11.80 -19.52
N GLY A 121 -2.50 -11.08 -19.80
CA GLY A 121 -2.51 -9.66 -20.13
C GLY A 121 -3.28 -9.35 -21.42
N ALA A 122 -3.33 -10.26 -22.38
CA ALA A 122 -4.13 -10.08 -23.60
C ALA A 122 -5.65 -10.03 -23.33
N PHE A 123 -6.11 -10.60 -22.19
CA PHE A 123 -7.51 -10.52 -21.74
C PHE A 123 -7.77 -9.34 -20.80
N ASN A 124 -6.74 -8.56 -20.47
CA ASN A 124 -6.82 -7.46 -19.54
C ASN A 124 -7.10 -6.15 -20.31
N GLY A 125 -8.37 -5.70 -20.31
CA GLY A 125 -8.78 -4.44 -20.94
C GLY A 125 -9.70 -4.54 -22.17
N THR A 126 -10.27 -5.72 -22.47
CA THR A 126 -11.43 -5.86 -23.38
C THR A 126 -12.76 -5.67 -22.66
#